data_AF-A0A2A6JL63-F1
#
_entry.id   AF-A0A2A6JL63-F1
#
_cell.length_a   1.000
_cell.length_b   1.000
_cell.length_c   1.000
_cell.angle_alpha   90.00
_cell.angle_beta   90.00
_cell.angle_gamma   90.00
#
_symmetry.space_group_name_H-M   'P 1'
#
loop_
_entity.id
_entity.type
_entity.pdbx_description
1 polymer ?
#
loop_
_entity_poly.entity_id
_entity_poly.type
_entity_poly.pdbx_seq_one_letter_code
_entity_poly.pdbx_strand_id
1 'polypeptide(L)'
;MFEKLRHGFQQPGAGPAEITAREASLGIRLPEDYKAFLRTSNGFNDDLGKGYLILWSIDELAMADGYEIFALQPDRFLIGSNGGPTAYGILAGNYISIPFVFSGPWRDEVRVLGGNFEAFIAAIEAGDGW
;
A
#
# COMPACT_ATOMS: atom_id res chain seq x y z
N MET A 1 -7.80 3.28 15.36
CA MET A 1 -7.08 2.65 14.24
C MET A 1 -5.66 3.20 14.04
N PHE A 2 -5.47 4.51 13.75
CA PHE A 2 -4.13 5.08 13.52
C PHE A 2 -3.18 5.01 14.73
N GLU A 3 -3.69 4.78 15.94
CA GLU A 3 -2.85 4.63 17.13
C GLU A 3 -1.86 3.46 17.04
N LYS A 4 -2.23 2.40 16.31
CA LYS A 4 -1.36 1.24 16.09
C LYS A 4 -0.16 1.55 15.22
N LEU A 5 -0.24 2.60 14.40
CA LEU A 5 0.80 3.02 13.48
C LEU A 5 1.67 4.14 14.05
N ARG A 6 1.63 4.43 15.37
CA ARG A 6 2.35 5.60 15.95
C ARG A 6 3.83 5.37 16.26
N HIS A 7 4.30 4.13 16.23
CA HIS A 7 5.68 3.78 16.63
C HIS A 7 6.67 3.70 15.47
N GLY A 8 6.17 3.63 14.23
CA GLY A 8 7.01 3.49 13.05
C GLY A 8 7.62 4.77 12.54
N PHE A 9 8.61 4.62 11.64
CA PHE A 9 9.17 5.76 10.92
C PHE A 9 8.12 6.33 9.95
N GLN A 10 7.83 7.62 10.11
CA GLN A 10 6.73 8.31 9.46
C GLN A 10 7.14 9.73 9.11
N GLN A 11 6.77 10.19 7.92
CA GLN A 11 6.84 11.60 7.57
C GLN A 11 5.54 12.30 8.00
N PRO A 12 5.56 13.63 8.20
CA PRO A 12 4.33 14.41 8.40
C PRO A 12 3.31 14.10 7.29
N GLY A 13 2.04 14.02 7.67
CA GLY A 13 0.97 13.69 6.74
C GLY A 13 0.92 14.60 5.51
N ALA A 14 0.60 14.01 4.36
CA ALA A 14 0.53 14.68 3.07
C ALA A 14 -0.69 15.59 2.97
N GLY A 15 -0.53 16.71 2.27
CA GLY A 15 -1.62 17.66 2.05
C GLY A 15 -2.69 17.11 1.09
N PRO A 16 -3.99 17.48 1.23
CA PRO A 16 -5.03 17.02 0.30
C PRO A 16 -4.75 17.36 -1.17
N ALA A 17 -4.16 18.52 -1.44
CA ALA A 17 -3.80 18.95 -2.79
C ALA A 17 -2.64 18.11 -3.37
N GLU A 18 -1.67 17.73 -2.54
CA GLU A 18 -0.53 16.89 -2.91
C GLU A 18 -1.00 15.47 -3.29
N ILE A 19 -1.88 14.90 -2.47
CA ILE A 19 -2.52 13.61 -2.74
C ILE A 19 -3.27 13.65 -4.09
N THR A 20 -4.09 14.69 -4.30
CA THR A 20 -4.87 14.85 -5.54
C THR A 20 -3.96 14.99 -6.77
N ALA A 21 -2.89 15.78 -6.66
CA ALA A 21 -1.92 15.95 -7.73
C ALA A 21 -1.22 14.63 -8.06
N ARG A 22 -0.89 13.82 -7.04
CA ARG A 22 -0.26 12.51 -7.23
C ARG A 22 -1.19 11.52 -7.90
N GLU A 23 -2.45 11.41 -7.46
CA GLU A 23 -3.50 10.61 -8.12
C GLU A 23 -3.59 10.94 -9.61
N ALA A 24 -3.67 12.24 -9.93
CA ALA A 24 -3.74 12.71 -11.32
C ALA A 24 -2.47 12.38 -12.13
N SER A 25 -1.28 12.54 -11.54
CA SER A 25 -0.01 12.27 -12.23
C SER A 25 0.21 10.80 -12.57
N LEU A 26 -0.28 9.90 -11.71
CA LEU A 26 -0.10 8.45 -11.86
C LEU A 26 -1.30 7.78 -12.55
N GLY A 27 -2.40 8.51 -12.76
CA GLY A 27 -3.64 7.94 -13.29
C GLY A 27 -4.29 6.92 -12.35
N ILE A 28 -4.05 7.03 -11.04
CA ILE A 28 -4.56 6.14 -9.99
C ILE A 28 -5.65 6.83 -9.17
N ARG A 29 -6.43 6.05 -8.42
CA ARG A 29 -7.40 6.56 -7.45
C ARG A 29 -7.21 5.88 -6.10
N LEU A 30 -6.76 6.65 -5.12
CA LEU A 30 -6.55 6.19 -3.76
C LEU A 30 -7.90 6.09 -3.03
N PRO A 31 -8.17 4.96 -2.34
CA PRO A 31 -9.29 4.82 -1.42
C PRO A 31 -9.29 5.92 -0.35
N GLU A 32 -10.48 6.37 0.07
CA GLU A 32 -10.60 7.48 1.04
C GLU A 32 -9.98 7.17 2.40
N ASP A 33 -10.06 5.91 2.85
CA ASP A 33 -9.43 5.42 4.07
C ASP A 33 -7.89 5.42 3.97
N TYR A 34 -7.33 5.07 2.81
CA TYR A 34 -5.89 5.24 2.54
C TYR A 34 -5.47 6.72 2.51
N LYS A 35 -6.30 7.60 1.93
CA LYS A 35 -6.03 9.04 1.95
C LYS A 35 -6.09 9.61 3.36
N ALA A 36 -7.00 9.11 4.20
CA ALA A 36 -7.06 9.49 5.61
C ALA A 36 -5.78 9.06 6.36
N PHE A 37 -5.24 7.87 6.04
CA PHE A 37 -3.92 7.45 6.51
C PHE A 37 -2.83 8.42 6.05
N LEU A 38 -2.71 8.69 4.75
CA LEU A 38 -1.66 9.55 4.19
C LEU A 38 -1.69 10.98 4.74
N ARG A 39 -2.89 11.53 5.02
CA ARG A 39 -3.05 12.84 5.67
C ARG A 39 -2.59 12.86 7.13
N THR A 40 -2.50 11.69 7.76
CA THR A 40 -2.02 11.53 9.14
C THR A 40 -0.53 11.20 9.16
N SER A 41 -0.09 10.33 8.25
CA SER A 41 1.28 9.83 8.12
C SER A 41 1.60 9.59 6.65
N ASN A 42 2.59 10.31 6.11
CA ASN A 42 2.98 10.16 4.71
C ASN A 42 3.98 9.01 4.55
N GLY A 43 3.45 7.79 4.51
CA GLY A 43 4.22 6.56 4.55
C GLY A 43 4.35 6.01 5.98
N PHE A 44 4.88 4.80 6.09
CA PHE A 44 5.12 4.10 7.34
C PHE A 44 6.18 3.02 7.12
N ASN A 45 7.06 2.80 8.08
CA ASN A 45 8.01 1.69 8.05
C ASN A 45 8.29 1.20 9.46
N ASP A 46 7.74 0.04 9.81
CA ASP A 46 8.03 -0.67 11.06
C ASP A 46 7.41 -2.08 11.09
N ASP A 47 7.70 -2.79 12.18
CA ASP A 47 6.95 -3.95 12.63
C ASP A 47 5.49 -3.58 12.93
N LEU A 48 4.58 -4.49 12.57
CA LEU A 48 3.16 -4.41 12.89
C LEU A 48 2.67 -5.79 13.32
N GLY A 49 2.61 -6.02 14.63
CA GLY A 49 2.21 -7.31 15.20
C GLY A 49 3.16 -8.43 14.78
N LYS A 50 2.66 -9.38 14.00
CA LYS A 50 3.45 -10.50 13.44
C LYS A 50 3.98 -10.22 12.03
N GLY A 51 3.62 -9.10 11.41
CA GLY A 51 4.04 -8.71 10.08
C GLY A 51 4.99 -7.51 10.09
N TYR A 52 5.51 -7.19 8.92
CA TYR A 52 6.27 -5.96 8.65
C TYR A 52 5.53 -5.14 7.61
N LEU A 53 5.48 -3.83 7.81
CA LEU A 53 4.73 -2.93 6.94
C LEU A 53 5.61 -1.77 6.51
N ILE A 54 5.89 -1.71 5.22
CA ILE A 54 6.34 -0.52 4.53
C ILE A 54 5.18 0.01 3.70
N LEU A 55 4.66 1.18 4.04
CA LEU A 55 3.77 1.95 3.18
C LEU A 55 4.55 3.13 2.61
N TRP A 56 4.49 3.26 1.29
CA TRP A 56 5.18 4.32 0.58
C TRP A 56 4.49 5.67 0.81
N SER A 57 5.30 6.70 0.98
CA SER A 57 4.86 8.09 0.92
C SER A 57 4.27 8.42 -0.45
N ILE A 58 3.55 9.53 -0.54
CA ILE A 58 2.99 10.06 -1.79
C ILE A 58 4.04 10.21 -2.88
N ASP A 59 5.27 10.61 -2.55
CA ASP A 59 6.33 10.75 -3.53
C ASP A 59 6.89 9.39 -3.98
N GLU A 60 7.02 8.44 -3.06
CA GLU A 60 7.47 7.08 -3.35
C GLU A 60 6.46 6.27 -4.18
N LEU A 61 5.16 6.61 -4.14
CA LEU A 61 4.16 6.01 -5.03
C LEU A 61 4.52 6.18 -6.51
N ALA A 62 5.29 7.21 -6.88
CA ALA A 62 5.76 7.38 -8.26
C ALA A 62 6.74 6.28 -8.72
N MET A 63 7.37 5.58 -7.77
CA MET A 63 8.25 4.46 -8.05
C MET A 63 7.50 3.14 -8.23
N ALA A 64 6.19 3.09 -7.91
CA ALA A 64 5.37 1.88 -7.97
C ALA A 64 5.37 1.23 -9.37
N ASP A 65 5.38 2.02 -10.44
CA ASP A 65 5.40 1.52 -11.82
C ASP A 65 6.73 0.83 -12.18
N GLY A 66 7.83 1.21 -11.53
CA GLY A 66 9.16 0.67 -11.78
C GLY A 66 9.33 -0.80 -11.38
N TYR A 67 8.37 -1.38 -10.65
CA TYR A 67 8.38 -2.80 -10.29
C TYR A 67 7.80 -3.72 -11.39
N GLU A 68 7.18 -3.15 -12.43
CA GLU A 68 6.72 -3.85 -13.64
C GLU A 68 5.82 -5.09 -13.39
N ILE A 69 5.20 -5.22 -12.22
CA ILE A 69 4.27 -6.33 -11.88
C ILE A 69 3.01 -6.27 -12.76
N PHE A 70 2.44 -5.06 -12.90
CA PHE A 70 1.32 -4.75 -13.78
C PHE A 70 1.30 -3.25 -14.08
N ALA A 71 0.70 -2.87 -15.22
CA ALA A 71 0.50 -1.47 -15.54
C ALA A 71 -0.47 -0.80 -14.55
N LEU A 72 -0.13 0.43 -14.15
CA LEU A 72 -0.96 1.29 -13.32
C LEU A 72 -2.33 1.55 -13.99
N GLN A 73 -3.39 1.45 -13.18
CA GLN A 73 -4.76 1.81 -13.55
C GLN A 73 -5.44 2.48 -12.36
N PRO A 74 -6.58 3.19 -12.56
CA PRO A 74 -7.30 3.86 -11.49
C PRO A 74 -7.55 3.01 -10.24
N ASP A 75 -7.79 1.72 -10.42
CA ASP A 75 -8.07 0.75 -9.36
C ASP A 75 -7.01 -0.34 -9.21
N ARG A 76 -5.82 -0.16 -9.82
CA ARG A 76 -4.72 -1.14 -9.76
C ARG A 76 -3.35 -0.48 -9.70
N PHE A 77 -2.71 -0.53 -8.54
CA PHE A 77 -1.38 0.05 -8.28
C PHE A 77 -0.78 -0.50 -6.99
N LEU A 78 0.54 -0.39 -6.83
CA LEU A 78 1.25 -0.78 -5.61
C LEU A 78 1.31 0.39 -4.61
N ILE A 79 1.37 0.07 -3.31
CA ILE A 79 1.36 1.06 -2.22
C ILE A 79 2.47 0.82 -1.17
N GLY A 80 3.21 -0.28 -1.27
CA GLY A 80 4.15 -0.66 -0.24
C GLY A 80 4.73 -2.06 -0.38
N SER A 81 5.33 -2.56 0.68
CA SER A 81 5.97 -3.88 0.74
C SER A 81 6.07 -4.39 2.19
N ASN A 82 6.32 -5.68 2.36
CA ASN A 82 6.74 -6.25 3.64
C ASN A 82 8.25 -6.08 3.93
N GLY A 83 8.99 -5.30 3.13
CA GLY A 83 10.44 -5.14 3.27
C GLY A 83 11.27 -6.31 2.71
N GLY A 84 10.61 -7.28 2.08
CA GLY A 84 11.23 -8.44 1.46
C GLY A 84 10.64 -8.71 0.07
N PRO A 85 10.28 -9.96 -0.26
CA PRO A 85 9.89 -10.34 -1.62
C PRO A 85 8.44 -9.98 -1.98
N THR A 86 7.68 -9.36 -1.07
CA THR A 86 6.24 -9.13 -1.25
C THR A 86 5.93 -7.64 -1.36
N ALA A 87 5.14 -7.28 -2.38
CA ALA A 87 4.55 -5.97 -2.54
C ALA A 87 3.13 -5.95 -1.95
N TYR A 88 2.72 -4.77 -1.48
CA TYR A 88 1.32 -4.47 -1.17
C TYR A 88 0.75 -3.57 -2.25
N GLY A 89 -0.54 -3.75 -2.55
CA GLY A 89 -1.21 -2.97 -3.58
C GLY A 89 -2.71 -2.84 -3.37
N ILE A 90 -3.32 -2.10 -4.27
CA ILE A 90 -4.77 -2.00 -4.42
C ILE A 90 -5.14 -2.64 -5.75
N LEU A 91 -6.18 -3.47 -5.75
CA LEU A 91 -6.74 -4.10 -6.93
C LEU A 91 -8.27 -4.15 -6.82
N ALA A 92 -8.97 -3.46 -7.71
CA ALA A 92 -10.42 -3.43 -7.78
C ALA A 92 -11.08 -3.12 -6.41
N GLY A 93 -10.52 -2.16 -5.67
CA GLY A 93 -11.01 -1.73 -4.36
C GLY A 93 -10.55 -2.57 -3.17
N ASN A 94 -9.80 -3.66 -3.39
CA ASN A 94 -9.23 -4.48 -2.32
C ASN A 94 -7.75 -4.16 -2.10
N TYR A 95 -7.32 -4.25 -0.85
CA TYR A 95 -5.91 -4.31 -0.48
C TYR A 95 -5.40 -5.73 -0.69
N ILE A 96 -4.22 -5.85 -1.30
CA ILE A 96 -3.64 -7.12 -1.70
C ILE A 96 -2.16 -7.23 -1.32
N SER A 97 -1.67 -8.46 -1.24
CA SER A 97 -0.25 -8.77 -1.40
C SER A 97 0.01 -9.52 -2.70
N ILE A 98 1.21 -9.35 -3.24
CA ILE A 98 1.71 -10.05 -4.43
C ILE A 98 3.24 -10.13 -4.37
N PRO A 99 3.87 -11.28 -4.69
CA PRO A 99 5.32 -11.35 -4.77
C PRO A 99 5.88 -10.46 -5.91
N PHE A 100 7.05 -9.86 -5.70
CA PHE A 100 7.78 -9.13 -6.75
C PHE A 100 8.26 -10.06 -7.88
N VAL A 101 8.43 -11.35 -7.60
CA VAL A 101 8.91 -12.36 -8.54
C VAL A 101 8.01 -13.58 -8.47
N PHE A 102 7.49 -14.00 -9.63
CA PHE A 102 6.58 -15.14 -9.76
C PHE A 102 6.77 -15.82 -11.11
N SER A 103 6.34 -17.07 -11.20
CA SER A 103 6.38 -17.86 -12.44
C SER A 103 4.97 -18.06 -13.00
N GLY A 104 4.48 -17.09 -13.78
CA GLY A 104 3.17 -17.20 -14.40
C GLY A 104 2.44 -15.85 -14.52
N PRO A 105 1.13 -15.89 -14.76
CA PRO A 105 0.29 -14.69 -14.71
C PRO A 105 0.24 -14.13 -13.28
N TRP A 106 0.58 -12.85 -13.13
CA TRP A 106 0.56 -12.15 -11.82
C TRP A 106 -0.77 -12.28 -11.07
N ARG A 107 -1.88 -12.46 -11.78
CA ARG A 107 -3.24 -12.58 -11.21
C ARG A 107 -3.38 -13.81 -10.32
N ASP A 108 -2.65 -14.87 -10.62
CA ASP A 108 -2.70 -16.13 -9.88
C ASP A 108 -1.96 -16.02 -8.53
N GLU A 109 -1.14 -14.98 -8.38
CA GLU A 109 -0.28 -14.72 -7.22
C GLU A 109 -0.88 -13.67 -6.27
N VAL A 110 -2.03 -13.09 -6.63
CA VAL A 110 -2.69 -12.05 -5.83
C VAL A 110 -3.38 -12.68 -4.63
N ARG A 111 -3.07 -12.16 -3.44
CA ARG A 111 -3.78 -12.46 -2.21
C ARG A 111 -4.54 -11.24 -1.72
N VAL A 112 -5.83 -11.40 -1.42
CA VAL A 112 -6.65 -10.34 -0.83
C VAL A 112 -6.43 -10.28 0.68
N LEU A 113 -6.08 -9.09 1.18
CA LEU A 113 -5.84 -8.81 2.59
C LEU A 113 -6.98 -8.01 3.25
N GLY A 114 -7.89 -7.44 2.46
CA GLY A 114 -9.09 -6.78 2.97
C GLY A 114 -9.73 -5.82 1.98
N GLY A 115 -11.01 -5.50 2.17
CA GLY A 115 -11.76 -4.53 1.35
C GLY A 115 -11.65 -3.09 1.84
N ASN A 116 -10.89 -2.83 2.89
CA ASN A 116 -10.62 -1.51 3.46
C ASN A 116 -9.29 -1.52 4.22
N PHE A 117 -8.80 -0.35 4.58
CA PHE A 117 -7.52 -0.18 5.25
C PHE A 117 -7.49 -0.89 6.60
N GLU A 118 -8.61 -0.96 7.34
CA GLU A 118 -8.67 -1.62 8.65
C GLU A 118 -8.44 -3.11 8.57
N ALA A 119 -9.15 -3.78 7.66
CA ALA A 119 -8.98 -5.20 7.39
C ALA A 119 -7.55 -5.51 6.91
N PHE A 120 -7.00 -4.65 6.05
CA PHE A 120 -5.60 -4.76 5.62
C PHE A 120 -4.62 -4.71 6.80
N ILE A 121 -4.70 -3.68 7.65
CA ILE A 121 -3.84 -3.55 8.83
C ILE A 121 -4.01 -4.76 9.77
N ALA A 122 -5.23 -5.25 9.97
CA ALA A 122 -5.47 -6.44 10.79
C ALA A 122 -4.85 -7.72 10.19
N ALA A 123 -4.89 -7.88 8.86
CA ALA A 123 -4.26 -9.01 8.18
C ALA A 123 -2.72 -8.96 8.34
N ILE A 124 -2.10 -7.79 8.20
CA ILE A 124 -0.65 -7.64 8.44
C ILE A 124 -0.30 -7.96 9.89
N GLU A 125 -1.07 -7.43 10.85
CA GLU A 125 -0.88 -7.68 12.29
C GLU A 125 -0.98 -9.18 12.64
N ALA A 126 -1.87 -9.92 11.96
CA ALA A 126 -2.03 -11.36 12.09
C ALA A 126 -0.90 -12.17 11.42
N GLY A 127 -0.10 -11.53 10.57
CA GLY A 127 0.98 -12.15 9.82
C GLY A 127 0.54 -12.76 8.49
N ASP A 128 -0.54 -12.25 7.87
CA ASP A 128 -1.05 -12.75 6.58
C ASP A 128 -0.47 -12.00 5.37
N GLY A 129 0.43 -11.04 5.60
CA GLY A 129 1.02 -10.17 4.57
C GLY A 129 2.15 -10.80 3.72
N TRP A 130 2.42 -12.09 3.86
CA TRP A 130 3.45 -12.81 3.09
C TRP A 130 2.85 -13.68 1.98
#